data_AF-A0A2S7TAI6-F1
#
_entry.id   AF-A0A2S7TAI6-F1
#
_cell.length_a   1.000
_cell.length_b   1.000
_cell.length_c   1.000
_cell.angle_alpha   90.00
_cell.angle_beta   90.00
_cell.angle_gamma   90.00
#
_symmetry.space_group_name_H-M   'P 1'
#
loop_
_entity.id
_entity.type
_entity.pdbx_description
1 polymer ?
#
loop_
_entity_poly.entity_id
_entity_poly.type
_entity_poly.pdbx_seq_one_letter_code
_entity_poly.pdbx_strand_id
1 'polypeptide(L)'
;MDEFLDELHKFNKNIYFEIGGHPEDEKVELIISAEGNVEYFASVEKLTSLAPEFKNWDIIAFKPPMGTGFSLDYGGRVFNPEEIIFIPLVSKKDPTAIGFNVCYPDYEESEREVFMNGTYLILDTIIGEKSNALDIDYMNVIKTPENIGEYDFRHISDIAEFIEERKNEG
;
A
#
# COMPACT_ATOMS: atom_id res chain seq x y z
N MET A 1 20.14 5.26 -12.05
CA MET A 1 18.71 5.02 -11.82
C MET A 1 17.92 5.36 -13.08
N ASP A 2 18.10 6.56 -13.63
CA ASP A 2 17.44 7.01 -14.87
C ASP A 2 17.64 6.08 -16.06
N GLU A 3 18.86 5.58 -16.29
CA GLU A 3 19.14 4.64 -17.38
C GLU A 3 18.32 3.33 -17.28
N PHE A 4 18.17 2.78 -16.07
CA PHE A 4 17.38 1.56 -15.88
C PHE A 4 15.88 1.85 -16.09
N LEU A 5 15.39 2.99 -15.60
CA LEU A 5 14.01 3.42 -15.82
C LEU A 5 13.72 3.58 -17.31
N ASP A 6 14.64 4.20 -18.06
CA ASP A 6 14.50 4.40 -19.50
C ASP A 6 14.43 3.07 -20.25
N GLU A 7 15.27 2.08 -19.89
CA GLU A 7 15.19 0.72 -20.46
C GLU A 7 13.89 0.01 -20.09
N LEU A 8 13.46 0.09 -18.82
CA LEU A 8 12.20 -0.45 -18.34
C LEU A 8 11.01 0.13 -19.13
N HIS A 9 11.05 1.44 -19.38
CA HIS A 9 10.02 2.17 -20.13
C HIS A 9 9.98 1.86 -21.63
N LYS A 10 11.02 1.22 -22.20
CA LYS A 10 10.91 0.65 -23.56
C LYS A 10 9.95 -0.52 -23.61
N PHE A 11 9.79 -1.25 -22.51
CA PHE A 11 8.82 -2.34 -22.39
C PHE A 11 7.43 -1.80 -22.04
N ASN A 12 7.31 -0.99 -20.97
CA ASN A 12 6.06 -0.33 -20.59
C ASN A 12 6.36 0.96 -19.81
N LYS A 13 5.78 2.10 -20.22
CA LYS A 13 6.03 3.43 -19.63
C LYS A 13 5.35 3.69 -18.28
N ASN A 14 4.51 2.76 -17.83
CA ASN A 14 3.69 2.90 -16.62
C ASN A 14 4.05 1.84 -15.57
N ILE A 15 5.26 1.30 -15.64
CA ILE A 15 5.81 0.43 -14.60
C ILE A 15 7.13 1.02 -14.14
N TYR A 16 7.39 0.91 -12.85
CA TYR A 16 8.50 1.53 -12.17
C TYR A 16 9.28 0.47 -11.39
N PHE A 17 10.32 0.89 -10.69
CA PHE A 17 11.10 -0.03 -9.88
C PHE A 17 11.54 0.61 -8.56
N GLU A 18 11.74 -0.24 -7.57
CA GLU A 18 12.36 0.08 -6.28
C GLU A 18 13.53 -0.88 -6.04
N ILE A 19 14.53 -0.41 -5.31
CA ILE A 19 15.63 -1.25 -4.84
C ILE A 19 15.44 -1.44 -3.33
N GLY A 20 15.24 -2.70 -2.94
CA GLY A 20 14.98 -3.11 -1.56
C GLY A 20 16.01 -4.10 -1.03
N GLY A 21 15.58 -4.91 -0.07
CA GLY A 21 16.41 -5.85 0.68
C GLY A 21 16.95 -5.28 1.99
N HIS A 22 17.19 -6.17 2.94
CA HIS A 22 17.82 -5.86 4.22
C HIS A 22 19.35 -5.92 4.09
N PRO A 23 20.13 -5.11 4.81
CA PRO A 23 21.60 -5.17 4.78
C PRO A 23 22.22 -6.54 5.11
N GLU A 24 21.46 -7.41 5.77
CA GLU A 24 21.86 -8.76 6.15
C GLU A 24 21.45 -9.82 5.11
N ASP A 25 20.71 -9.44 4.07
CA ASP A 25 20.29 -10.37 3.02
C ASP A 25 21.44 -10.63 2.03
N GLU A 26 21.56 -11.88 1.56
CA GLU A 26 22.59 -12.25 0.58
C GLU A 26 22.36 -11.63 -0.81
N LYS A 27 21.12 -11.21 -1.09
CA LYS A 27 20.70 -10.67 -2.38
C LYS A 27 20.01 -9.32 -2.20
N VAL A 28 20.19 -8.45 -3.20
CA VAL A 28 19.48 -7.18 -3.30
C VAL A 28 18.16 -7.42 -4.03
N GLU A 29 17.09 -6.78 -3.58
CA GLU A 29 15.79 -6.88 -4.22
C GLU A 29 15.64 -5.80 -5.28
N LEU A 30 15.23 -6.20 -6.49
CA LEU A 30 14.72 -5.30 -7.52
C LEU A 30 13.22 -5.55 -7.67
N ILE A 31 12.44 -4.64 -7.11
CA ILE A 31 10.98 -4.71 -7.09
C ILE A 31 10.45 -3.97 -8.31
N ILE A 32 9.67 -4.62 -9.16
CA ILE A 32 8.96 -3.97 -10.27
C ILE A 32 7.54 -3.67 -9.82
N SER A 33 7.11 -2.42 -9.95
CA SER A 33 5.82 -1.93 -9.44
C SER A 33 4.99 -1.32 -10.56
N ALA A 34 3.67 -1.41 -10.44
CA ALA A 34 2.72 -0.67 -11.28
C ALA A 34 2.18 0.57 -10.56
N GLU A 35 2.75 0.92 -9.39
CA GLU A 35 2.30 1.99 -8.50
C GLU A 35 0.79 1.90 -8.22
N GLY A 36 0.30 0.67 -7.97
CA GLY A 36 -1.10 0.40 -7.67
C GLY A 36 -2.05 0.44 -8.88
N ASN A 37 -1.56 0.72 -10.10
CA ASN A 37 -2.40 0.71 -11.28
C ASN A 37 -2.60 -0.71 -11.83
N VAL A 38 -3.76 -1.29 -11.51
CA VAL A 38 -4.17 -2.65 -11.87
C VAL A 38 -4.10 -2.93 -13.38
N GLU A 39 -4.27 -1.91 -14.25
CA GLU A 39 -4.15 -2.07 -15.71
C GLU A 39 -2.78 -2.63 -16.13
N TYR A 40 -1.73 -2.30 -15.36
CA TYR A 40 -0.35 -2.67 -15.68
C TYR A 40 0.16 -3.88 -14.90
N PHE A 41 -0.66 -4.51 -14.05
CA PHE A 41 -0.24 -5.66 -13.26
C PHE A 41 0.23 -6.83 -14.14
N ALA A 42 -0.51 -7.14 -15.21
CA ALA A 42 -0.10 -8.19 -16.14
C ALA A 42 1.25 -7.88 -16.84
N SER A 43 1.61 -6.59 -16.99
CA SER A 43 2.91 -6.19 -17.54
C SER A 43 4.04 -6.45 -16.55
N VAL A 44 3.83 -6.11 -15.27
CA VAL A 44 4.78 -6.38 -14.18
C VAL A 44 5.03 -7.89 -14.05
N GLU A 45 3.96 -8.69 -13.99
CA GLU A 45 4.05 -10.16 -13.90
C GLU A 45 4.76 -10.77 -15.11
N LYS A 46 4.43 -10.30 -16.31
CA LYS A 46 5.08 -10.77 -17.52
C LYS A 46 6.58 -10.45 -17.50
N LEU A 47 6.98 -9.23 -17.15
CA LEU A 47 8.38 -8.84 -17.13
C LEU A 47 9.19 -9.65 -16.11
N THR A 48 8.68 -9.73 -14.89
CA THR A 48 9.34 -10.44 -13.77
C THR A 48 9.43 -11.95 -14.04
N SER A 49 8.39 -12.56 -14.63
CA SER A 49 8.43 -13.98 -15.01
C SER A 49 9.43 -14.34 -16.12
N LEU A 50 9.82 -13.35 -16.94
CA LEU A 50 10.82 -13.51 -18.01
C LEU A 50 12.22 -13.11 -17.56
N ALA A 51 12.38 -12.58 -16.34
CA ALA A 51 13.67 -12.19 -15.82
C ALA A 51 14.55 -13.43 -15.62
N PRO A 52 15.81 -13.42 -16.11
CA PRO A 52 16.73 -14.52 -15.85
C PRO A 52 17.13 -14.54 -14.38
N GLU A 53 17.64 -15.66 -13.90
CA GLU A 53 18.22 -15.74 -12.56
C GLU A 53 19.51 -14.91 -12.48
N PHE A 54 19.58 -14.04 -11.48
CA PHE A 54 20.75 -13.24 -11.18
C PHE A 54 21.35 -13.69 -9.85
N LYS A 55 22.67 -13.88 -9.81
CA LYS A 55 23.36 -14.44 -8.64
C LYS A 55 23.10 -13.66 -7.34
N ASN A 56 23.10 -12.32 -7.42
CA ASN A 56 23.04 -11.43 -6.26
C ASN A 56 21.76 -10.58 -6.23
N TRP A 57 20.78 -10.89 -7.09
CA TRP A 57 19.54 -10.12 -7.21
C TRP A 57 18.35 -11.03 -7.17
N ASP A 58 17.32 -10.62 -6.45
CA ASP A 58 15.98 -11.18 -6.53
C ASP A 58 15.08 -10.17 -7.25
N ILE A 59 14.43 -10.64 -8.32
CA ILE A 59 13.50 -9.83 -9.11
C ILE A 59 12.10 -10.15 -8.61
N ILE A 60 11.46 -9.16 -8.00
CA ILE A 60 10.19 -9.33 -7.32
C ILE A 60 9.10 -8.55 -8.07
N ALA A 61 7.96 -9.19 -8.27
CA ALA A 61 6.77 -8.53 -8.78
C ALA A 61 6.00 -7.90 -7.62
N PHE A 62 5.80 -6.58 -7.71
CA PHE A 62 5.07 -5.75 -6.76
C PHE A 62 5.74 -5.66 -5.38
N LYS A 63 5.40 -4.61 -4.64
CA LYS A 63 5.89 -4.44 -3.27
C LYS A 63 5.32 -5.55 -2.37
N PRO A 64 6.16 -6.36 -1.71
CA PRO A 64 5.68 -7.36 -0.77
C PRO A 64 5.19 -6.70 0.53
N PRO A 65 4.24 -7.32 1.26
CA PRO A 65 3.89 -6.87 2.61
C PRO A 65 5.11 -6.98 3.54
N MET A 66 5.40 -5.90 4.26
CA MET A 66 6.48 -5.82 5.25
C MET A 66 5.96 -5.83 6.69
N GLY A 67 4.64 -5.68 6.90
CA GLY A 67 4.01 -5.69 8.22
C GLY A 67 4.03 -4.32 8.90
N THR A 68 4.03 -4.30 10.24
CA THR A 68 3.87 -3.09 11.07
C THR A 68 5.15 -2.77 11.86
N GLY A 69 5.09 -1.84 12.82
CA GLY A 69 6.24 -1.47 13.65
C GLY A 69 7.23 -0.50 12.99
N PHE A 70 6.78 0.24 11.98
CA PHE A 70 7.55 1.29 11.31
C PHE A 70 6.86 2.66 11.47
N SER A 71 7.58 3.72 11.13
CA SER A 71 7.01 5.05 10.91
C SER A 71 7.48 5.58 9.56
N LEU A 72 6.59 6.23 8.83
CA LEU A 72 6.88 6.84 7.53
C LEU A 72 6.97 8.36 7.67
N ASP A 73 8.09 8.96 7.24
CA ASP A 73 8.19 10.41 7.03
C ASP A 73 7.79 10.73 5.59
N TYR A 74 6.70 11.50 5.43
CA TYR A 74 6.20 11.90 4.13
C TYR A 74 5.55 13.28 4.19
N GLY A 75 5.94 14.17 3.27
CA GLY A 75 5.36 15.52 3.19
C GLY A 75 5.57 16.36 4.46
N GLY A 76 6.62 16.08 5.25
CA GLY A 76 6.88 16.76 6.52
C GLY A 76 6.01 16.28 7.69
N ARG A 77 5.33 15.13 7.53
CA ARG A 77 4.50 14.49 8.56
C ARG A 77 5.00 13.07 8.82
N VAL A 78 4.79 12.60 10.05
CA VAL A 78 5.11 11.23 10.45
C VAL A 78 3.83 10.42 10.53
N PHE A 79 3.77 9.33 9.77
CA PHE A 79 2.68 8.38 9.78
C PHE A 79 3.12 7.15 10.58
N ASN A 80 2.51 6.94 11.76
CA ASN A 80 2.75 5.78 12.61
C ASN A 80 1.49 4.87 12.59
N PRO A 81 1.54 3.69 11.96
CA PRO A 81 0.42 2.76 11.92
C PRO A 81 -0.17 2.37 13.28
N GLU A 82 0.63 2.42 14.35
CA GLU A 82 0.15 2.11 15.71
C GLU A 82 -0.64 3.25 16.34
N GLU A 83 -0.62 4.46 15.77
CA GLU A 83 -1.35 5.64 16.27
C GLU A 83 -2.51 6.05 15.37
N ILE A 84 -2.46 5.66 14.11
CA ILE A 84 -3.50 5.95 13.12
C ILE A 84 -4.60 4.91 13.26
N ILE A 85 -5.86 5.37 13.22
CA ILE A 85 -7.03 4.49 13.31
C ILE A 85 -7.83 4.54 12.01
N PHE A 86 -8.63 3.51 11.77
CA PHE A 86 -9.62 3.50 10.70
C PHE A 86 -10.99 3.05 11.22
N ILE A 87 -12.04 3.58 10.59
CA ILE A 87 -13.43 3.20 10.82
C ILE A 87 -13.90 2.37 9.62
N PRO A 88 -14.22 1.07 9.80
CA PRO A 88 -14.80 0.25 8.74
C PRO A 88 -16.12 0.83 8.20
N LEU A 89 -16.33 0.67 6.91
CA LEU A 89 -17.56 1.06 6.22
C LEU A 89 -18.26 -0.17 5.65
N VAL A 90 -19.59 -0.17 5.73
CA VAL A 90 -20.42 -1.20 5.11
C VAL A 90 -21.18 -0.60 3.94
N SER A 91 -20.90 -1.09 2.74
CA SER A 91 -21.62 -0.68 1.55
C SER A 91 -23.00 -1.32 1.52
N LYS A 92 -24.04 -0.49 1.30
CA LYS A 92 -25.42 -0.96 1.14
C LYS A 92 -25.65 -1.73 -0.17
N LYS A 93 -24.78 -1.52 -1.17
CA LYS A 93 -24.90 -2.15 -2.50
C LYS A 93 -24.16 -3.48 -2.55
N ASP A 94 -23.03 -3.55 -1.86
CA ASP A 94 -22.16 -4.71 -1.81
C ASP A 94 -21.63 -4.88 -0.38
N PRO A 95 -22.25 -5.73 0.44
CA PRO A 95 -21.80 -6.00 1.79
C PRO A 95 -20.46 -6.72 1.87
N THR A 96 -19.88 -7.19 0.77
CA THR A 96 -18.54 -7.82 0.73
C THR A 96 -17.44 -6.80 0.44
N ALA A 97 -17.80 -5.63 -0.10
CA ALA A 97 -16.84 -4.57 -0.38
C ALA A 97 -16.09 -4.15 0.89
N ILE A 98 -14.79 -3.96 0.74
CA ILE A 98 -13.89 -3.53 1.80
C ILE A 98 -13.70 -2.04 1.66
N GLY A 99 -14.31 -1.29 2.58
CA GLY A 99 -14.11 0.15 2.64
C GLY A 99 -13.93 0.65 4.06
N PHE A 100 -13.22 1.76 4.20
CA PHE A 100 -12.96 2.38 5.50
C PHE A 100 -12.58 3.86 5.38
N ASN A 101 -12.76 4.60 6.46
CA ASN A 101 -12.21 5.95 6.63
C ASN A 101 -10.99 5.89 7.54
N VAL A 102 -9.84 6.35 7.07
CA VAL A 102 -8.64 6.54 7.90
C VAL A 102 -8.73 7.89 8.59
N CYS A 103 -8.50 7.90 9.91
CA CYS A 103 -8.75 9.06 10.75
C CYS A 103 -7.44 9.62 11.31
N TYR A 104 -7.24 10.92 11.12
CA TYR A 104 -6.14 11.66 11.74
C TYR A 104 -6.69 12.81 12.60
N PRO A 105 -6.25 12.97 13.86
CA PRO A 105 -6.74 14.03 14.73
C PRO A 105 -6.49 15.44 14.18
N ASP A 106 -5.40 15.61 13.44
CA ASP A 106 -4.90 16.87 12.90
C ASP A 106 -5.06 16.97 11.38
N TYR A 107 -5.94 16.15 10.79
CA TYR A 107 -6.31 16.29 9.38
C TYR A 107 -6.91 17.67 9.09
N GLU A 108 -6.42 18.28 8.01
CA GLU A 108 -6.98 19.50 7.42
C GLU A 108 -7.11 19.31 5.90
N GLU A 109 -8.21 19.78 5.30
CA GLU A 109 -8.51 19.55 3.87
C GLU A 109 -7.42 20.13 2.95
N SER A 110 -6.73 21.20 3.36
CA SER A 110 -5.61 21.77 2.61
C SER A 110 -4.42 20.82 2.45
N GLU A 111 -4.31 19.80 3.31
CA GLU A 111 -3.24 18.79 3.29
C GLU A 111 -3.74 17.43 2.83
N ARG A 112 -4.95 17.37 2.23
CA ARG A 112 -5.59 16.13 1.78
C ARG A 112 -4.65 15.22 1.00
N GLU A 113 -3.88 15.76 0.06
CA GLU A 113 -2.96 14.97 -0.77
C GLU A 113 -1.85 14.32 0.05
N VAL A 114 -1.28 15.03 1.03
CA VAL A 114 -0.22 14.50 1.90
C VAL A 114 -0.74 13.35 2.74
N PHE A 115 -1.91 13.53 3.36
CA PHE A 115 -2.54 12.48 4.17
C PHE A 115 -2.97 11.28 3.32
N MET A 116 -3.58 11.50 2.17
CA MET A 116 -4.02 10.44 1.27
C MET A 116 -2.84 9.62 0.76
N ASN A 117 -1.80 10.26 0.25
CA ASN A 117 -0.62 9.58 -0.27
C ASN A 117 0.17 8.88 0.85
N GLY A 118 0.34 9.53 2.00
CA GLY A 118 0.95 8.89 3.17
C GLY A 118 0.17 7.65 3.61
N THR A 119 -1.16 7.69 3.57
CA THR A 119 -2.03 6.54 3.85
C THR A 119 -1.80 5.41 2.85
N TYR A 120 -1.76 5.69 1.54
CA TYR A 120 -1.47 4.67 0.55
C TYR A 120 -0.07 4.05 0.71
N LEU A 121 0.94 4.85 1.06
CA LEU A 121 2.31 4.36 1.28
C LEU A 121 2.40 3.44 2.50
N ILE A 122 1.74 3.77 3.60
CA ILE A 122 1.72 2.87 4.77
C ILE A 122 0.91 1.60 4.48
N LEU A 123 -0.19 1.68 3.71
CA LEU A 123 -0.93 0.49 3.29
C LEU A 123 -0.09 -0.40 2.37
N ASP A 124 0.58 0.15 1.36
CA ASP A 124 1.54 -0.58 0.51
C ASP A 124 2.58 -1.32 1.37
N THR A 125 3.07 -0.68 2.43
CA THR A 125 4.06 -1.27 3.32
C THR A 125 3.47 -2.40 4.16
N ILE A 126 2.28 -2.23 4.73
CA ILE A 126 1.68 -3.21 5.64
C ILE A 126 1.18 -4.44 4.88
N ILE A 127 0.41 -4.24 3.81
CA ILE A 127 -0.33 -5.29 3.10
C ILE A 127 0.20 -5.59 1.69
N GLY A 128 1.18 -4.83 1.21
CA GLY A 128 1.73 -4.99 -0.12
C GLY A 128 0.88 -4.31 -1.20
N GLU A 129 1.49 -4.02 -2.33
CA GLU A 129 0.87 -3.27 -3.44
C GLU A 129 -0.36 -3.99 -4.01
N LYS A 130 -0.31 -5.32 -4.13
CA LYS A 130 -1.44 -6.09 -4.67
C LYS A 130 -2.68 -5.99 -3.78
N SER A 131 -2.53 -6.19 -2.48
CA SER A 131 -3.66 -6.15 -1.55
C SER A 131 -4.23 -4.74 -1.49
N ASN A 132 -3.36 -3.72 -1.41
CA ASN A 132 -3.78 -2.32 -1.42
C ASN A 132 -4.60 -1.96 -2.68
N ALA A 133 -4.19 -2.43 -3.86
CA ALA A 133 -4.85 -2.12 -5.12
C ALA A 133 -6.08 -2.97 -5.45
N LEU A 134 -6.13 -4.22 -4.98
CA LEU A 134 -7.16 -5.19 -5.39
C LEU A 134 -8.21 -5.47 -4.32
N ASP A 135 -7.85 -5.38 -3.04
CA ASP A 135 -8.75 -5.73 -1.95
C ASP A 135 -9.53 -4.52 -1.42
N ILE A 136 -8.99 -3.31 -1.55
CA ILE A 136 -9.62 -2.09 -1.01
C ILE A 136 -10.52 -1.46 -2.08
N ASP A 137 -11.83 -1.50 -1.87
CA ASP A 137 -12.82 -0.88 -2.77
C ASP A 137 -13.00 0.61 -2.52
N TYR A 138 -12.83 1.05 -1.27
CA TYR A 138 -13.01 2.45 -0.90
C TYR A 138 -12.16 2.83 0.31
N MET A 139 -11.27 3.81 0.10
CA MET A 139 -10.57 4.47 1.19
C MET A 139 -10.77 5.97 1.08
N ASN A 140 -10.99 6.60 2.23
CA ASN A 140 -10.91 8.04 2.35
C ASN A 140 -10.19 8.42 3.64
N VAL A 141 -9.62 9.62 3.65
CA VAL A 141 -9.02 10.20 4.85
C VAL A 141 -9.94 11.28 5.41
N ILE A 142 -10.15 11.27 6.73
CA ILE A 142 -10.98 12.25 7.44
C ILE A 142 -10.30 12.75 8.70
N LYS A 143 -10.78 13.89 9.21
CA LYS A 143 -10.52 14.29 10.59
C LYS A 143 -11.19 13.32 11.54
N THR A 144 -10.46 12.89 12.58
CA THR A 144 -11.01 12.01 13.61
C THR A 144 -12.28 12.65 14.19
N PRO A 145 -13.44 11.96 14.13
CA PRO A 145 -14.68 12.47 14.69
C PRO A 145 -14.57 12.75 16.19
N GLU A 146 -15.19 13.85 16.67
CA GLU A 146 -15.20 14.18 18.10
C GLU A 146 -15.87 13.09 18.95
N ASN A 147 -16.87 12.41 18.39
CA ASN A 147 -17.60 11.30 19.01
C ASN A 147 -17.03 9.92 18.61
N ILE A 148 -15.70 9.79 18.44
CA ILE A 148 -15.05 8.53 18.01
C ILE A 148 -15.46 7.31 18.84
N GLY A 149 -15.79 7.49 20.13
CA GLY A 149 -16.25 6.41 21.01
C GLY A 149 -17.61 5.79 20.65
N GLU A 150 -18.34 6.36 19.69
CA GLU A 150 -19.59 5.80 19.13
C GLU A 150 -19.36 4.91 17.90
N TYR A 151 -18.12 4.89 17.37
CA TYR A 151 -17.77 4.11 16.19
C TYR A 151 -17.00 2.84 16.58
N ASP A 152 -17.15 1.80 15.76
CA ASP A 152 -16.19 0.71 15.73
C ASP A 152 -14.95 1.19 14.94
N PHE A 153 -13.77 1.09 15.55
CA PHE A 153 -12.51 1.49 14.94
C PHE A 153 -11.40 0.53 15.35
N ARG A 154 -10.39 0.40 14.50
CA ARG A 154 -9.17 -0.36 14.76
C ARG A 154 -7.95 0.49 14.44
N HIS A 155 -6.78 0.07 14.89
CA HIS A 155 -5.54 0.69 14.44
C HIS A 155 -5.25 0.25 13.01
N ILE A 156 -4.63 1.10 12.20
CA ILE A 156 -4.28 0.73 10.83
C ILE A 156 -3.21 -0.37 10.80
N SER A 157 -2.47 -0.61 11.90
CA SER A 157 -1.66 -1.81 12.09
C SER A 157 -2.46 -3.12 12.00
N ASP A 158 -3.77 -3.09 12.30
CA ASP A 158 -4.66 -4.27 12.22
C ASP A 158 -5.30 -4.45 10.82
N ILE A 159 -4.92 -3.64 9.82
CA ILE A 159 -5.62 -3.62 8.52
C ILE A 159 -5.51 -4.94 7.76
N ALA A 160 -4.38 -5.64 7.88
CA ALA A 160 -4.18 -6.94 7.25
C ALA A 160 -5.17 -7.99 7.77
N GLU A 161 -5.35 -8.04 9.09
CA GLU A 161 -6.32 -8.94 9.74
C GLU A 161 -7.75 -8.56 9.34
N PHE A 162 -8.09 -7.28 9.35
CA PHE A 162 -9.40 -6.81 8.90
C PHE A 162 -9.73 -7.22 7.46
N ILE A 163 -8.79 -7.05 6.52
CA ILE A 163 -9.01 -7.45 5.12
C ILE A 163 -9.27 -8.95 5.02
N GLU A 164 -8.48 -9.77 5.72
CA GLU A 164 -8.63 -11.23 5.69
C GLU A 164 -9.94 -11.69 6.34
N GLU A 165 -10.38 -11.06 7.44
CA GLU A 165 -11.71 -11.31 8.02
C GLU A 165 -12.81 -11.06 6.99
N ARG A 166 -12.76 -9.92 6.31
CA ARG A 166 -13.79 -9.50 5.33
C ARG A 166 -13.84 -10.40 4.10
N LYS A 167 -12.69 -10.88 3.62
CA LYS A 167 -12.64 -11.87 2.53
C LYS A 167 -13.23 -13.23 2.90
N ASN A 168 -13.13 -13.62 4.16
CA ASN A 168 -13.64 -14.91 4.64
C ASN A 168 -15.13 -14.89 5.01
N GLU A 169 -15.73 -13.70 5.14
CA GLU A 169 -17.17 -13.50 5.40
C GLU A 169 -18.04 -13.55 4.13
N GLY A 170 -17.45 -13.37 2.94
CA GLY A 170 -18.12 -13.38 1.64
C GLY A 170 -18.16 -14.75 0.97
#